data_AF-A0A7G9ZCR1-F1
#
_entry.id   AF-A0A7G9ZCR1-F1
#
_cell.length_a   1.000
_cell.length_b   1.000
_cell.length_c   1.000
_cell.angle_alpha   90.00
_cell.angle_beta   90.00
_cell.angle_gamma   90.00
#
_symmetry.space_group_name_H-M   'P 1'
#
loop_
_entity.id
_entity.type
_entity.pdbx_description
1 polymer ?
#
loop_
_entity_poly.entity_id
_entity_poly.type
_entity_poly.pdbx_seq_one_letter_code
_entity_poly.pdbx_strand_id
1 'polypeptide(L)'
;MAFKYFVIQQIFMGSKKPISIRIEEEELKKLEKLSKKEGINRSVLISKAIKQFIQSYDKKTPELSETLDRLKELERKHETLLTRVNILTGQVDNLVKKERR
;
A
#
# COMPACT_ATOMS: atom_id res chain seq x y z
N MET A 1 -22.44 16.43 -19.52
CA MET A 1 -22.13 16.45 -18.08
C MET A 1 -21.26 17.68 -17.83
N ALA A 2 -21.84 18.78 -17.35
CA ALA A 2 -21.14 20.06 -17.22
C ALA A 2 -20.32 20.04 -15.92
N PHE A 3 -18.99 20.07 -16.04
CA PHE A 3 -18.09 20.26 -14.90
C PHE A 3 -18.34 21.66 -14.32
N LYS A 4 -19.12 21.71 -13.24
CA LYS A 4 -19.51 22.93 -12.54
C LYS A 4 -18.38 23.32 -11.58
N TYR A 5 -17.78 24.48 -11.86
CA TYR A 5 -16.84 25.26 -11.05
C TYR A 5 -15.38 24.75 -10.99
N PHE A 6 -14.48 25.59 -11.51
CA PHE A 6 -13.04 25.39 -11.51
C PHE A 6 -12.40 26.43 -10.59
N VAL A 7 -11.80 26.00 -9.47
CA VAL A 7 -10.93 26.87 -8.69
C VAL A 7 -9.51 26.37 -8.82
N ILE A 8 -8.66 27.20 -9.43
CA ILE A 8 -7.22 26.97 -9.52
C ILE A 8 -6.62 27.34 -8.17
N GLN A 9 -6.28 26.33 -7.36
CA GLN A 9 -5.50 26.56 -6.15
C GLN A 9 -4.01 26.42 -6.48
N GLN A 10 -3.25 27.49 -6.27
CA GLN A 10 -1.78 27.42 -6.31
C GLN A 10 -1.28 26.78 -5.02
N ILE A 11 -0.49 25.72 -5.17
CA ILE A 11 0.20 25.04 -4.07
C ILE A 11 1.69 25.36 -4.16
N PHE A 12 2.23 25.94 -3.09
CA PHE A 12 3.66 26.21 -2.93
C PHE A 12 4.32 25.10 -2.11
N MET A 13 5.29 24.40 -2.71
CA MET A 13 6.10 23.36 -2.07
C MET A 13 7.58 23.79 -1.99
N GLY A 14 7.86 24.85 -1.23
CA GLY A 14 9.22 25.41 -1.10
C GLY A 14 9.64 26.19 -2.35
N SER A 15 10.86 25.96 -2.85
CA SER A 15 11.41 26.61 -4.06
C SER A 15 10.87 26.03 -5.39
N LYS A 16 9.83 25.20 -5.34
CA LYS A 16 9.28 24.52 -6.52
C LYS A 16 8.23 25.37 -7.23
N LYS A 17 8.08 25.13 -8.53
CA LYS A 17 7.07 25.79 -9.38
C LYS A 17 5.66 25.61 -8.80
N PRO A 18 4.78 26.62 -8.89
CA PRO A 18 3.43 26.53 -8.38
C PRO A 18 2.63 25.47 -9.16
N ILE A 19 1.92 24.62 -8.42
CA ILE A 19 1.04 23.60 -9.00
C ILE A 19 -0.40 24.11 -8.90
N SER A 20 -1.12 24.04 -10.01
CA SER A 20 -2.54 24.36 -10.09
C SER A 20 -3.34 23.08 -10.13
N ILE A 21 -4.24 22.88 -9.17
CA ILE A 21 -5.13 21.72 -9.14
C ILE A 21 -6.59 22.15 -9.28
N ARG A 22 -7.39 21.28 -9.91
CA ARG A 22 -8.85 21.43 -9.98
C ARG A 22 -9.47 20.61 -8.87
N ILE A 23 -10.29 21.24 -8.05
CA ILE A 23 -11.02 20.62 -6.96
C ILE A 23 -12.47 21.06 -7.06
N GLU A 24 -13.39 20.18 -6.70
CA GLU A 24 -14.81 20.50 -6.60
C GLU A 24 -15.07 21.58 -5.54
N GLU A 25 -16.09 22.41 -5.77
CA GLU A 25 -16.40 23.54 -4.90
C GLU A 25 -16.71 23.09 -3.45
N GLU A 26 -17.38 21.96 -3.29
CA GLU A 26 -17.73 21.42 -1.97
C GLU A 26 -16.48 21.05 -1.16
N GLU A 27 -15.51 20.40 -1.80
CA GLU A 27 -14.22 20.05 -1.19
C GLU A 27 -13.39 21.29 -0.89
N LEU A 28 -13.44 22.31 -1.75
CA LEU A 28 -12.80 23.59 -1.48
C LEU A 28 -13.40 24.28 -0.24
N LYS A 29 -14.72 24.26 -0.07
CA LYS A 29 -15.40 24.81 1.11
C LYS A 29 -14.97 24.09 2.39
N LYS A 30 -14.79 22.76 2.35
CA LYS A 30 -14.28 21.99 3.48
C LYS A 30 -12.84 22.41 3.82
N LEU A 31 -11.97 22.54 2.82
CA LEU A 31 -10.60 23.03 2.99
C LEU A 31 -10.53 24.45 3.57
N GLU A 32 -11.40 25.36 3.12
CA GLU A 32 -11.49 26.71 3.66
C GLU A 32 -11.91 26.73 5.13
N LYS A 33 -12.89 25.91 5.52
CA LYS A 33 -13.30 25.78 6.93
C LYS A 33 -12.15 25.28 7.79
N LEU A 34 -11.40 24.27 7.33
CA LEU A 34 -10.24 23.74 8.04
C LEU A 34 -9.12 24.77 8.16
N SER A 35 -8.80 25.47 7.06
CA SER A 35 -7.82 26.56 7.03
C SER A 35 -8.14 27.67 8.01
N LYS A 36 -9.41 28.09 8.08
CA LYS A 36 -9.89 29.09 9.06
C LYS A 36 -9.83 28.58 10.50
N LYS A 37 -10.20 27.32 10.73
CA LYS A 37 -10.18 26.70 12.06
C LYS A 37 -8.77 26.59 12.63
N GLU A 38 -7.79 26.25 11.79
CA GLU A 38 -6.39 26.08 12.21
C GLU A 38 -5.57 27.37 12.13
N GLY A 39 -6.09 28.43 11.49
CA GLY A 39 -5.36 29.68 11.27
C GLY A 39 -4.19 29.55 10.27
N ILE A 40 -4.22 28.52 9.42
CA ILE A 40 -3.13 28.18 8.49
C ILE A 40 -3.58 28.43 7.06
N ASN A 41 -2.70 28.97 6.22
CA ASN A 41 -2.98 29.16 4.79
C ASN A 41 -3.32 27.83 4.10
N ARG A 42 -4.38 27.81 3.28
CA ARG A 42 -4.80 26.65 2.46
C ARG A 42 -3.66 25.98 1.72
N SER A 43 -2.77 26.74 1.08
CA SER A 43 -1.65 26.14 0.35
C SER A 43 -0.70 25.38 1.28
N VAL A 44 -0.49 25.88 2.50
CA VAL A 44 0.39 25.23 3.48
C VAL A 44 -0.28 23.96 4.00
N LEU A 45 -1.58 24.02 4.28
CA LEU A 45 -2.37 22.87 4.71
C LEU A 45 -2.36 21.74 3.67
N ILE A 46 -2.58 22.08 2.40
CA ILE A 46 -2.53 21.11 1.29
C ILE A 46 -1.11 20.55 1.11
N SER A 47 -0.09 21.39 1.11
CA SER A 47 1.32 20.95 1.02
C SER A 47 1.70 20.00 2.15
N LYS A 48 1.22 20.26 3.37
CA LYS A 48 1.46 19.41 4.55
C LYS A 48 0.76 18.06 4.40
N ALA A 49 -0.50 18.05 3.97
CA ALA A 49 -1.26 16.83 3.73
C ALA A 49 -0.60 15.95 2.66
N ILE A 50 -0.14 16.53 1.54
CA ILE A 50 0.57 15.82 0.48
C ILE A 50 1.87 15.21 1.01
N LYS A 51 2.68 15.97 1.76
CA LYS A 51 3.92 15.46 2.35
C LYS A 51 3.67 14.29 3.29
N GLN A 52 2.66 14.40 4.14
CA GLN A 52 2.29 13.34 5.07
C GLN A 52 1.79 12.09 4.33
N PHE A 53 1.01 12.27 3.27
CA PHE A 53 0.57 11.17 2.41
C PHE A 53 1.76 10.43 1.81
N ILE A 54 2.71 11.14 1.17
CA ILE A 54 3.92 10.54 0.59
C ILE A 54 4.74 9.78 1.64
N GLN A 55 5.00 10.40 2.80
CA GLN A 55 5.74 9.74 3.88
C GLN A 55 5.02 8.49 4.42
N SER A 56 3.69 8.50 4.43
CA SER A 56 2.91 7.33 4.84
C SER A 56 2.84 6.26 3.75
N TYR A 57 2.91 6.68 2.49
CA TYR A 57 2.95 5.79 1.33
C TYR A 57 4.26 5.00 1.30
N ASP A 58 5.39 5.70 1.47
CA ASP A 58 6.72 5.08 1.56
C ASP A 58 6.84 4.08 2.73
N LYS A 59 6.10 4.31 3.83
CA LYS A 59 6.06 3.39 4.98
C LYS A 59 5.10 2.20 4.81
N LYS A 60 4.13 2.28 3.90
CA LYS A 60 3.09 1.25 3.70
C LYS A 60 3.37 0.30 2.54
N THR A 61 4.42 0.53 1.78
CA THR A 61 5.03 -0.50 0.94
C THR A 61 6.09 -1.22 1.76
N PRO A 62 5.77 -2.28 2.52
CA PRO A 62 6.79 -3.29 2.77
C PRO A 62 7.27 -3.71 1.39
N GLU A 63 8.59 -3.72 1.18
CA GLU A 63 9.20 -4.00 -0.11
C GLU A 63 8.53 -5.23 -0.71
N LEU A 64 7.73 -5.01 -1.76
CA LEU A 64 6.97 -6.06 -2.45
C LEU A 64 7.93 -7.18 -2.90
N SER A 65 9.17 -6.82 -3.20
CA SER A 65 10.30 -7.72 -3.42
C SER A 65 10.57 -8.63 -2.22
N GLU A 66 10.74 -8.09 -1.02
CA GLU A 66 11.04 -8.88 0.18
C GLU A 66 9.89 -9.82 0.54
N THR A 67 8.64 -9.37 0.34
CA THR A 67 7.45 -10.22 0.55
C THR A 67 7.37 -11.33 -0.50
N LEU A 68 7.67 -11.04 -1.77
CA LEU A 68 7.72 -12.01 -2.85
C LEU A 68 8.82 -13.05 -2.63
N ASP A 69 9.98 -12.63 -2.14
CA ASP A 69 11.10 -13.53 -1.87
C ASP A 69 10.80 -14.48 -0.71
N ARG A 70 10.17 -13.96 0.35
CA ARG A 70 9.67 -14.80 1.46
C ARG A 70 8.60 -15.79 1.00
N LEU A 71 7.72 -15.40 0.07
CA LEU A 71 6.71 -16.29 -0.49
C LEU A 71 7.34 -17.45 -1.28
N LYS A 72 8.31 -17.14 -2.15
CA LYS A 72 9.06 -18.15 -2.93
C LYS A 72 9.82 -19.12 -2.04
N GLU A 73 10.44 -18.64 -0.96
CA GLU A 73 11.06 -19.53 0.01
C GLU A 73 10.06 -20.49 0.66
N LEU A 74 8.87 -19.99 1.00
CA LEU A 74 7.84 -20.79 1.64
C LEU A 74 7.32 -21.89 0.71
N GLU A 75 7.10 -21.58 -0.57
CA GLU A 75 6.72 -22.55 -1.60
C GLU A 75 7.76 -23.68 -1.73
N ARG A 76 9.06 -23.34 -1.82
CA ARG A 76 10.14 -24.33 -1.89
C ARG A 76 10.20 -25.24 -0.66
N LYS A 77 10.02 -24.66 0.54
CA LYS A 77 9.96 -25.43 1.80
C LYS A 77 8.77 -26.38 1.80
N HIS A 78 7.61 -25.94 1.30
CA HIS A 78 6.41 -26.75 1.20
C HIS A 78 6.57 -27.93 0.24
N GLU A 79 7.11 -27.71 -0.97
CA GLU A 79 7.39 -28.80 -1.92
C GLU A 79 8.35 -29.86 -1.36
N THR A 80 9.39 -29.40 -0.64
CA THR A 80 10.36 -30.29 0.01
C THR A 80 9.68 -31.14 1.09
N LEU A 81 8.81 -30.53 1.89
CA LEU A 81 8.05 -31.24 2.93
C LEU A 81 7.09 -32.26 2.33
N LEU A 82 6.32 -31.89 1.30
CA LEU A 82 5.41 -32.79 0.59
C LEU A 82 6.15 -34.03 0.07
N THR A 83 7.31 -33.82 -0.55
CA THR A 83 8.14 -34.92 -1.06
C THR A 83 8.54 -35.88 0.05
N ARG A 84 9.00 -35.34 1.20
CA ARG A 84 9.40 -36.17 2.35
C ARG A 84 8.21 -36.94 2.94
N VAL A 85 7.05 -36.29 3.07
CA VAL A 85 5.83 -36.92 3.57
C VAL A 85 5.39 -38.07 2.66
N ASN A 86 5.44 -37.88 1.34
CA ASN A 86 5.07 -38.92 0.39
C ASN A 86 6.00 -40.14 0.48
N ILE A 87 7.31 -39.92 0.62
CA ILE A 87 8.30 -41.00 0.81
C ILE A 87 8.00 -41.76 2.10
N LEU A 88 7.82 -41.05 3.21
CA LEU A 88 7.53 -41.66 4.51
C LEU A 88 6.22 -42.46 4.49
N THR A 89 5.19 -41.92 3.85
CA THR A 89 3.90 -42.61 3.69
C THR A 89 4.08 -43.92 2.93
N GLY A 90 4.82 -43.91 1.82
CA GLY A 90 5.13 -45.13 1.07
C GLY A 90 5.96 -46.15 1.87
N GLN A 91 6.90 -45.69 2.70
CA GLN A 91 7.67 -46.57 3.58
C GLN A 91 6.78 -47.23 4.65
N VAL A 92 5.90 -46.46 5.29
CA VAL A 92 4.94 -46.97 6.28
C VAL A 92 3.99 -47.98 5.64
N ASP A 93 3.44 -47.69 4.46
CA ASP A 93 2.55 -48.62 3.75
C ASP A 93 3.23 -49.96 3.43
N ASN A 94 4.52 -49.91 3.04
CA ASN A 94 5.31 -51.11 2.77
C ASN A 94 5.60 -51.91 4.04
N LEU A 95 5.86 -51.26 5.17
CA LEU A 95 6.04 -51.91 6.47
C LEU A 95 4.74 -52.59 6.93
N VAL A 96 3.61 -51.91 6.84
CA VAL A 96 2.29 -52.46 7.20
C VAL A 96 1.94 -53.68 6.34
N LYS A 97 2.26 -53.65 5.04
CA LYS A 97 2.08 -54.81 4.16
C LYS A 97 2.98 -55.99 4.52
N LYS A 98 4.18 -55.73 5.06
CA LYS A 98 5.15 -56.76 5.46
C LYS A 98 4.76 -57.43 6.78
N GLU A 99 4.19 -56.70 7.75
CA GLU A 99 3.70 -57.29 9.01
C GLU A 99 2.40 -58.10 8.85
N ARG A 100 1.63 -57.88 7.79
CA ARG A 100 0.39 -58.62 7.51
C ARG A 100 0.59 -59.94 6.76
N ARG A 101 1.84 -60.32 6.47
CA ARG A 101 2.23 -61.61 5.85
C ARG A 101 2.98 -62.45 6.86
#